data_AF-A0A7W8IMQ9-F1
#
_entry.id   AF-A0A7W8IMQ9-F1
#
_cell.length_a   1.000
_cell.length_b   1.000
_cell.length_c   1.000
_cell.angle_alpha   90.00
_cell.angle_beta   90.00
_cell.angle_gamma   90.00
#
_symmetry.space_group_name_H-M   'P 1'
#
loop_
_entity.id
_entity.type
_entity.pdbx_description
1 polymer ?
#
loop_
_entity_poly.entity_id
_entity_poly.type
_entity_poly.pdbx_seq_one_letter_code
_entity_poly.pdbx_strand_id
1 'polypeptide(L)' 'MEMYAQAYQRYLEKCKEFGIQAIDLIEFIHNLTIEQVQHMLRN' A
#
# COMPACT_ATOMS: atom_id res chain seq x y z
N MET A 1 -6.73 -8.44 7.65
CA MET A 1 -5.55 -8.69 6.79
C MET A 1 -5.83 -8.39 5.32
N GLU A 2 -6.99 -8.80 4.79
CA GLU A 2 -7.34 -8.65 3.36
C GLU A 2 -7.28 -7.20 2.84
N MET A 3 -7.83 -6.24 3.59
CA MET A 3 -7.79 -4.80 3.24
C MET A 3 -6.36 -4.25 3.08
N TYR A 4 -5.46 -4.62 4.01
CA TYR A 4 -4.06 -4.19 3.96
C TYR A 4 -3.31 -4.86 2.80
N ALA A 5 -3.63 -6.12 2.48
CA ALA A 5 -3.04 -6.81 1.34
C ALA A 5 -3.43 -6.17 0.00
N GLN A 6 -4.70 -5.76 -0.16
CA GLN A 6 -5.18 -5.05 -1.35
C GLN A 6 -4.52 -3.67 -1.48
N ALA A 7 -4.40 -2.93 -0.39
CA ALA A 7 -3.74 -1.62 -0.42
C ALA A 7 -2.25 -1.75 -0.74
N TYR A 8 -1.61 -2.81 -0.24
CA TYR A 8 -0.21 -3.11 -0.55
C TYR A 8 -0.01 -3.52 -2.02
N GLN A 9 -0.92 -4.31 -2.62
CA GLN A 9 -0.85 -4.59 -4.06
C GLN A 9 -0.89 -3.31 -4.88
N ARG A 10 -1.80 -2.39 -4.56
CA ARG A 10 -1.92 -1.11 -5.26
C ARG A 10 -0.68 -0.22 -5.06
N TYR A 11 -0.09 -0.25 -3.87
CA TYR A 11 1.20 0.39 -3.60
C TYR A 11 2.31 -0.17 -4.51
N LEU A 12 2.42 -1.50 -4.64
CA LEU A 12 3.40 -2.15 -5.51
C LEU A 12 3.24 -1.75 -6.99
N GLU A 13 2.00 -1.67 -7.47
CA GLU A 13 1.70 -1.22 -8.84
C GLU A 13 2.20 0.20 -9.07
N LYS A 14 1.95 1.11 -8.12
CA LYS A 14 2.45 2.49 -8.20
C LYS A 14 3.96 2.58 -8.08
N CYS A 15 4.59 1.79 -7.20
CA CYS A 15 6.05 1.72 -7.13
C CYS A 15 6.66 1.32 -8.47
N LYS A 16 6.07 0.33 -9.16
CA LYS A 16 6.50 -0.10 -10.49
C LYS A 16 6.29 0.98 -11.55
N GLU A 17 5.16 1.68 -11.52
CA GLU A 17 4.85 2.79 -12.45
C GLU A 17 5.88 3.92 -12.34
N PHE A 18 6.31 4.26 -11.13
CA PHE A 18 7.31 5.31 -10.88
C PHE A 18 8.76 4.82 -10.91
N GLY A 19 9.01 3.52 -11.11
CA GLY A 19 10.35 2.95 -11.12
C GLY A 19 11.06 3.00 -9.75
N ILE A 20 10.28 3.04 -8.67
CA ILE A 20 10.80 3.10 -7.29
C ILE A 20 10.73 1.72 -6.62
N GLN A 21 11.65 1.48 -5.70
CA GLN A 21 11.66 0.25 -4.92
C GLN A 21 10.58 0.29 -3.84
N ALA A 22 9.85 -0.81 -3.71
CA ALA A 22 8.85 -0.99 -2.66
C ALA A 22 9.47 -1.47 -1.34
N ILE A 23 8.91 -1.02 -0.22
CA ILE A 23 9.16 -1.57 1.12
C ILE A 23 8.31 -2.82 1.37
N ASP A 24 8.58 -3.59 2.41
CA ASP A 24 7.81 -4.79 2.74
C ASP A 24 6.41 -4.49 3.32
N LEU A 25 5.55 -5.51 3.36
CA LEU A 25 4.16 -5.38 3.82
C LEU A 25 4.06 -4.95 5.29
N ILE A 26 4.95 -5.41 6.16
CA ILE A 26 4.90 -5.08 7.58
C ILE A 26 5.29 -3.61 7.78
N GLU A 27 6.34 -3.15 7.10
CA GLU A 27 6.76 -1.75 7.11
C GLU A 27 5.68 -0.84 6.50
N PHE A 28 5.05 -1.27 5.40
CA PHE A 28 3.91 -0.58 4.80
C PHE A 28 2.74 -0.41 5.76
N ILE A 29 2.36 -1.47 6.49
CA ILE A 29 1.27 -1.42 7.48
C ILE A 29 1.65 -0.51 8.66
N HIS A 30 2.91 -0.56 9.12
CA HIS A 30 3.36 0.25 10.25
C HIS A 30 3.34 1.75 9.93
N ASN A 31 3.59 2.11 8.68
CA ASN A 31 3.68 3.50 8.22
C ASN A 31 2.33 4.13 7.88
N LEU A 32 1.21 3.38 7.94
CA LEU A 32 -0.09 3.85 7.50
C LEU A 32 -1.17 3.73 8.58
N THR A 33 -2.01 4.76 8.65
CA THR A 33 -3.26 4.70 9.42
C THR A 33 -4.33 3.94 8.63
N ILE A 34 -5.34 3.43 9.34
CA ILE A 34 -6.51 2.76 8.73
C ILE A 34 -7.19 3.68 7.69
N GLU A 35 -7.29 4.98 7.98
CA GLU A 35 -7.91 5.96 7.09
C GLU A 35 -7.11 6.15 5.78
N GLN A 36 -5.77 6.16 5.87
CA GLN A 36 -4.91 6.24 4.69
C GLN A 36 -5.05 4.99 3.81
N VAL A 37 -5.12 3.81 4.42
CA VAL A 37 -5.37 2.55 3.71
C VAL A 37 -6.73 2.58 3.00
N GLN A 38 -7.78 3.07 3.65
CA GLN A 38 -9.09 3.22 3.03
C GLN A 38 -9.09 4.21 1.86
N HIS A 39 -8.36 5.32 1.98
CA HIS A 39 -8.23 6.28 0.88
C HIS A 39 -7.50 5.66 -0.33
N MET A 40 -6.48 4.84 -0.09
CA MET A 40 -5.77 4.14 -1.18
C MET A 40 -6.67 3.18 -1.96
N LEU A 41 -7.66 2.57 -1.30
CA LEU A 41 -8.57 1.59 -1.91
C LEU A 41 -9.78 2.19 -2.63
N ARG A 42 -10.09 3.47 -2.41
CA ARG A 42 -11.29 4.13 -2.97
C ARG A 42 -11.08 4.75 -4.34
N ASN A 43 -9.83 4.99 -4.75
CA ASN A 43 -9.48 5.51 -6.07
C ASN A 43 -9.10 4.36 -7.01
#